data_AF-A0A0K8SXQ5-F1
#
_entry.id   AF-A0A0K8SXQ5-F1
#
_cell.length_a   1.000
_cell.length_b   1.000
_cell.length_c   1.000
_cell.angle_alpha   90.00
_cell.angle_beta   90.00
_cell.angle_gamma   90.00
#
_symmetry.space_group_name_H-M   'P 1'
#
loop_
_entity.id
_entity.type
_entity.pdbx_description
1 polymer ?
#
loop_
_entity_poly.entity_id
_entity_poly.type
_entity_poly.pdbx_seq_one_letter_code
_entity_poly.pdbx_strand_id
1 'polypeptide(L)'
;MAFEFLAWEGELLEERARRYGPRFERRILRDNQNPYALDPAVFIRSFRVSQHLAMDVANQLRPYLQRRRINGLSPELQVLVAIQFFAQGSYQSGVGNRFDFNLSQPSVSRCIN
;
A
#
# COMPACT_ATOMS: atom_id res chain seq x y z
N MET A 1 6.87 11.91 -42.54
CA MET A 1 7.03 12.98 -41.53
C MET A 1 5.89 13.02 -40.51
N ALA A 2 4.66 13.47 -40.82
CA ALA A 2 3.59 13.55 -39.81
C ALA A 2 3.05 12.18 -39.33
N PHE A 3 2.85 11.23 -40.24
CA PHE A 3 2.39 9.88 -39.90
C PHE A 3 3.42 9.09 -39.07
N GLU A 4 4.70 9.22 -39.39
CA GLU A 4 5.80 8.58 -38.64
C GLU A 4 5.93 9.17 -37.23
N PHE A 5 5.73 10.48 -37.07
CA PHE A 5 5.70 11.13 -35.77
C PHE A 5 4.54 10.61 -34.90
N LEU A 6 3.33 10.50 -35.47
CA LEU A 6 2.17 9.96 -34.75
C LEU A 6 2.33 8.47 -34.40
N ALA A 7 2.94 7.67 -35.28
CA ALA A 7 3.25 6.28 -34.99
C ALA A 7 4.25 6.16 -33.82
N TRP A 8 5.31 6.97 -33.84
CA TRP A 8 6.29 7.04 -32.75
C TRP A 8 5.67 7.50 -31.43
N GLU A 9 4.79 8.50 -31.47
CA GLU A 9 4.04 8.96 -30.29
C GLU A 9 3.13 7.86 -29.73
N GLY A 10 2.45 7.11 -30.61
CA GLY A 10 1.63 5.95 -30.24
C GLY A 10 2.44 4.86 -29.53
N GLU A 11 3.56 4.45 -30.12
CA GLU A 11 4.47 3.46 -29.52
C GLU A 11 4.99 3.91 -28.15
N LEU A 12 5.37 5.19 -28.02
CA LEU A 12 5.84 5.76 -26.75
C LEU A 12 4.75 5.75 -25.68
N LEU A 13 3.50 6.08 -26.04
CA LEU A 13 2.36 6.05 -25.13
C LEU A 13 2.05 4.63 -24.68
N GLU A 14 2.09 3.65 -25.57
CA GLU A 14 1.94 2.24 -25.22
C GLU A 14 3.02 1.77 -24.27
N GLU A 15 4.29 2.12 -24.53
CA GLU A 15 5.40 1.75 -23.66
C GLU A 15 5.23 2.37 -22.26
N ARG A 16 4.80 3.64 -22.18
CA ARG A 16 4.47 4.30 -20.91
C ARG A 16 3.30 3.60 -20.22
N ALA A 17 2.23 3.26 -20.93
CA ALA A 17 1.09 2.55 -20.35
C ALA A 17 1.51 1.18 -19.81
N ARG A 18 2.33 0.41 -20.53
CA ARG A 18 2.90 -0.86 -20.07
C ARG A 18 3.77 -0.67 -18.81
N ARG A 19 4.58 0.39 -18.79
CA ARG A 19 5.52 0.67 -17.69
C ARG A 19 4.83 1.19 -16.42
N TYR A 20 3.83 2.05 -16.55
CA TYR A 20 3.19 2.76 -15.44
C TYR A 20 1.80 2.23 -15.08
N GLY A 21 1.09 1.55 -15.98
CA GLY A 21 -0.25 1.00 -15.77
C GLY A 21 -0.37 0.17 -14.49
N PRO A 22 0.47 -0.86 -14.29
CA PRO A 22 0.41 -1.68 -13.08
C PRO A 22 0.71 -0.92 -11.78
N ARG A 23 1.45 0.20 -11.84
CA ARG A 23 1.72 1.05 -10.67
C ARG A 23 0.52 1.93 -10.36
N PHE A 24 -0.15 2.42 -11.40
CA PHE A 24 -1.35 3.23 -11.31
C PHE A 24 -2.53 2.40 -10.80
N GLU A 25 -2.74 1.19 -11.32
CA GLU A 25 -3.79 0.26 -10.88
C GLU A 25 -3.65 -0.10 -9.40
N ARG A 26 -2.46 -0.54 -8.96
CA ARG A 26 -2.21 -0.83 -7.54
C ARG A 26 -2.47 0.37 -6.64
N ARG A 27 -2.14 1.57 -7.12
CA ARG A 27 -2.44 2.80 -6.40
C ARG A 27 -3.94 3.03 -6.29
N ILE A 28 -4.70 2.87 -7.36
CA ILE A 28 -6.16 3.00 -7.32
C ILE A 28 -6.74 2.01 -6.30
N LEU A 29 -6.33 0.74 -6.37
CA LEU A 29 -6.79 -0.28 -5.44
C LEU A 29 -6.48 0.07 -3.99
N ARG A 30 -5.25 0.52 -3.71
CA ARG A 30 -4.84 0.96 -2.37
C ARG A 30 -5.58 2.20 -1.89
N ASP A 31 -5.71 3.22 -2.74
CA ASP A 31 -6.31 4.50 -2.36
C ASP A 31 -7.84 4.36 -2.17
N ASN A 32 -8.47 3.36 -2.80
CA ASN A 32 -9.88 2.98 -2.60
C ASN A 32 -10.11 2.05 -1.40
N GLN A 33 -9.05 1.56 -0.75
CA GLN A 33 -9.17 0.73 0.45
C GLN A 33 -9.15 1.59 1.72
N ASN A 34 -10.11 1.35 2.62
CA ASN A 34 -10.07 1.88 3.97
C ASN A 34 -10.02 0.73 5.00
N PRO A 35 -8.81 0.32 5.44
CA PRO A 35 -8.67 -0.78 6.41
C PRO A 35 -9.36 -0.50 7.75
N TYR A 36 -9.52 0.76 8.15
CA TYR A 36 -10.18 1.10 9.43
C TYR A 36 -11.70 0.91 9.37
N ALA A 37 -12.29 0.82 8.18
CA ALA A 37 -13.72 0.54 7.97
C ALA A 37 -14.06 -0.95 8.02
N LEU A 38 -13.08 -1.83 8.24
CA LEU A 38 -13.33 -3.25 8.46
C LEU A 38 -14.15 -3.48 9.74
N ASP A 39 -14.89 -4.57 9.77
CA ASP A 39 -15.52 -5.07 11.00
C ASP A 39 -14.44 -5.25 12.10
N PRO A 40 -14.70 -4.83 13.36
CA PRO A 40 -13.70 -4.89 14.43
C PRO A 40 -13.10 -6.29 14.65
N ALA A 41 -13.90 -7.35 14.53
CA ALA A 41 -13.41 -8.72 14.70
C ALA A 41 -12.47 -9.11 13.54
N VAL A 42 -12.81 -8.72 12.31
CA VAL A 42 -11.95 -8.90 11.13
C VAL A 42 -10.65 -8.11 11.27
N PHE A 43 -10.74 -6.85 11.73
CA PHE A 43 -9.59 -6.00 11.94
C PHE A 43 -8.62 -6.60 12.96
N ILE A 44 -9.11 -7.00 14.13
CA ILE A 44 -8.29 -7.64 15.17
C ILE A 44 -7.68 -8.94 14.67
N ARG A 45 -8.41 -9.72 13.87
CA ARG A 45 -7.88 -10.96 13.29
C ARG A 45 -6.72 -10.71 12.32
N SER A 46 -6.72 -9.58 11.60
CA SER A 46 -5.67 -9.21 10.64
C SER A 46 -4.49 -8.45 11.27
N PHE A 47 -4.76 -7.60 12.28
CA PHE A 47 -3.77 -6.67 12.84
C PHE A 47 -3.40 -6.97 14.29
N ARG A 48 -4.11 -7.88 14.97
CA ARG A 48 -3.91 -8.28 16.39
C ARG A 48 -4.09 -7.15 17.41
N VAL A 49 -4.54 -5.98 16.95
CA VAL A 49 -4.86 -4.80 17.75
C VAL A 49 -6.19 -4.22 17.29
N SER A 50 -6.81 -3.37 18.10
CA SER A 50 -8.03 -2.65 17.72
C SER A 50 -7.74 -1.50 16.75
N GLN A 51 -8.75 -1.05 16.00
CA GLN A 51 -8.66 0.14 15.14
C GLN A 51 -8.21 1.37 15.92
N HIS A 52 -8.75 1.56 17.13
CA HIS A 52 -8.40 2.67 18.01
C HIS A 52 -6.91 2.65 18.34
N LEU A 53 -6.39 1.52 18.83
CA LEU A 53 -4.98 1.40 19.20
C LEU A 53 -4.06 1.59 17.98
N ALA A 54 -4.42 1.04 16.83
CA ALA A 54 -3.66 1.23 15.59
C ALA A 54 -3.63 2.71 15.17
N MET A 55 -4.74 3.43 15.32
CA MET A 55 -4.82 4.86 15.03
C MET A 55 -4.01 5.70 16.03
N ASP A 56 -4.04 5.35 17.31
CA ASP A 56 -3.24 6.04 18.34
C ASP A 56 -1.75 5.92 18.03
N VAL A 57 -1.29 4.72 17.68
CA VAL A 57 0.09 4.48 17.27
C VAL A 57 0.43 5.29 16.03
N ALA A 58 -0.45 5.33 15.03
CA ALA A 58 -0.26 6.13 13.82
C ALA A 58 -0.13 7.63 14.14
N ASN A 59 -0.95 8.16 15.05
CA ASN A 59 -0.89 9.55 15.46
C ASN A 59 0.40 9.89 16.22
N GLN A 60 0.86 9.01 17.11
CA GLN A 60 2.12 9.18 17.85
C GLN A 60 3.33 9.15 16.91
N LEU A 61 3.31 8.30 15.88
CA LEU A 61 4.42 8.17 14.93
C LEU A 61 4.35 9.15 13.75
N ARG A 62 3.20 9.80 13.52
CA ARG A 62 2.96 10.73 12.40
C ARG A 62 4.04 11.80 12.21
N PRO A 63 4.62 12.43 13.26
CA PRO A 63 5.71 13.39 13.10
C PRO A 63 6.96 12.81 12.42
N TYR A 64 7.19 11.50 12.57
CA TYR A 64 8.35 10.78 12.05
C TYR A 64 8.10 10.10 10.70
N LEU A 65 6.82 9.87 10.35
CA LEU A 65 6.41 9.15 9.13
C LEU A 65 6.02 10.07 7.96
N GLN A 66 6.57 11.28 7.93
CA GLN A 66 6.23 12.29 6.92
C GLN A 66 6.48 11.79 5.49
N ARG A 67 5.52 12.04 4.60
CA ARG A 67 5.60 11.66 3.19
C ARG A 67 6.69 12.45 2.50
N ARG A 68 7.76 11.77 2.07
CA ARG A 68 8.82 12.36 1.23
C ARG A 68 8.41 12.54 -0.24
N ARG A 69 7.34 11.88 -0.68
CA ARG A 69 6.83 11.93 -2.05
C ARG A 69 5.33 12.11 -2.03
N ILE A 70 4.78 12.82 -3.02
CA ILE A 70 3.34 13.05 -3.20
C ILE A 70 2.56 11.72 -3.19
N ASN A 71 3.12 10.67 -3.78
CA ASN A 71 2.50 9.34 -3.87
C ASN A 71 2.92 8.38 -2.75
N GLY A 72 3.55 8.90 -1.69
CA GLY A 72 3.97 8.13 -0.51
C GLY A 72 2.79 7.60 0.28
N LEU A 73 3.02 6.51 1.03
CA LEU A 73 2.00 5.94 1.91
C LEU A 73 1.62 6.91 3.02
N SER A 74 0.36 6.89 3.45
CA SER A 74 -0.03 7.64 4.65
C SER A 74 0.67 7.04 5.88
N PRO A 75 0.91 7.84 6.94
CA PRO A 75 1.41 7.32 8.22
C PRO A 75 0.58 6.12 8.73
N GLU A 76 -0.74 6.18 8.59
CA GLU A 76 -1.66 5.12 9.01
C GLU A 76 -1.42 3.83 8.23
N LEU A 77 -1.28 3.91 6.91
CA LEU A 77 -0.98 2.74 6.09
C LEU A 77 0.41 2.19 6.40
N GLN A 78 1.42 3.03 6.64
CA GLN A 78 2.75 2.57 7.05
C GLN A 78 2.69 1.79 8.36
N VAL A 79 1.96 2.31 9.35
CA VAL A 79 1.76 1.66 10.64
C VAL A 79 0.99 0.36 10.51
N LEU A 80 -0.12 0.31 9.76
CA LEU A 80 -0.88 -0.93 9.58
C LEU A 80 -0.09 -2.02 8.84
N VAL A 81 0.75 -1.64 7.87
CA VAL A 81 1.65 -2.57 7.17
C VAL A 81 2.67 -3.15 8.14
N ALA A 82 3.29 -2.32 8.97
CA ALA A 82 4.24 -2.76 9.98
C ALA A 82 3.58 -3.65 11.04
N ILE A 83 2.42 -3.25 11.57
CA ILE A 83 1.64 -4.04 12.53
C ILE A 83 1.30 -5.40 11.93
N GLN A 84 0.76 -5.45 10.71
CA GLN A 84 0.45 -6.72 10.06
C GLN A 84 1.68 -7.61 9.91
N PHE A 85 2.83 -7.04 9.53
CA PHE A 85 4.09 -7.77 9.40
C PHE A 85 4.51 -8.41 10.74
N PHE A 86 4.50 -7.65 11.84
CA PHE A 86 4.86 -8.18 13.16
C PHE A 86 3.80 -9.11 13.75
N ALA A 87 2.53 -8.89 13.44
CA ALA A 87 1.40 -9.71 13.87
C ALA A 87 1.36 -11.11 13.22
N GLN A 88 2.04 -11.30 12.08
CA GLN A 88 1.87 -12.49 11.25
C GLN A 88 2.60 -13.73 11.78
N GLY A 89 3.65 -13.59 12.61
CA GLY A 89 4.42 -14.74 13.14
C GLY A 89 5.04 -15.63 12.05
N SER A 90 5.75 -16.69 12.44
CA SER A 90 6.50 -17.59 11.53
C SER A 90 5.61 -18.16 10.41
N TYR A 91 5.99 -17.83 9.16
CA TYR A 91 5.72 -18.38 7.81
C TYR A 91 4.37 -19.03 7.43
N GLN A 92 3.63 -19.69 8.32
CA GLN A 92 2.46 -20.53 7.96
C GLN A 92 1.10 -19.92 8.27
N SER A 93 1.03 -18.82 9.02
CA SER A 93 -0.24 -18.08 9.24
C SER A 93 -0.76 -17.35 7.98
N GLY A 94 -0.01 -17.41 6.87
CA GLY A 94 0.05 -16.33 5.87
C GLY A 94 -0.79 -16.46 4.60
N VAL A 95 -1.52 -17.56 4.37
CA VAL A 95 -2.20 -17.73 3.07
C VAL A 95 -3.68 -17.31 3.08
N GLY A 96 -4.35 -17.32 4.25
CA GLY A 96 -5.81 -17.10 4.31
C GLY A 96 -6.32 -15.86 5.03
N ASN A 97 -5.48 -15.14 5.79
CA ASN A 97 -5.97 -14.13 6.74
C ASN A 97 -5.19 -12.80 6.70
N ARG A 98 -4.51 -12.53 5.59
CA ARG A 98 -3.77 -11.29 5.38
C ARG A 98 -4.65 -10.25 4.67
N PHE A 99 -4.70 -9.04 5.22
CA PHE A 99 -5.25 -7.90 4.47
C PHE A 99 -4.25 -7.49 3.37
N ASP A 100 -4.68 -7.50 2.10
CA ASP A 100 -3.83 -7.10 0.98
C ASP A 100 -3.86 -5.57 0.77
N PHE A 101 -2.71 -4.94 0.99
CA PHE A 101 -2.50 -3.50 0.85
C PHE A 101 -2.20 -3.04 -0.60
N ASN A 102 -2.12 -3.97 -1.58
CA ASN A 102 -1.72 -3.66 -2.95
C ASN A 102 -0.34 -2.97 -3.06
N LEU A 103 0.60 -3.39 -2.20
CA LEU A 103 1.95 -2.82 -2.13
C LEU A 103 3.00 -3.72 -2.78
N SER A 104 4.00 -3.09 -3.38
CA SER A 104 5.21 -3.79 -3.79
C SER A 104 6.05 -4.19 -2.57
N GLN A 105 6.84 -5.25 -2.70
CA GLN A 105 7.77 -5.70 -1.64
C GLN A 105 8.71 -4.58 -1.15
N PRO A 106 9.29 -3.72 -2.01
CA PRO A 106 10.09 -2.59 -1.54
C PRO A 106 9.29 -1.53 -0.76
N SER A 107 7.97 -1.43 -0.99
CA SER A 107 7.11 -0.53 -0.23
C SER A 107 6.86 -1.07 1.17
N VAL A 108 6.62 -2.37 1.30
CA VAL A 108 6.50 -3.05 2.59
C VAL A 108 7.81 -2.96 3.38
N SER A 109 8.96 -3.21 2.74
CA SER A 109 10.28 -3.13 3.38
C SER A 109 10.55 -1.75 4.01
N ARG A 110 10.19 -0.66 3.32
CA ARG A 110 10.32 0.73 3.83
C ARG A 110 9.38 1.08 4.97
N CYS A 111 8.38 0.25 5.28
CA CYS A 111 7.53 0.44 6.46
C CYS A 111 8.13 -0.26 7.69
N ILE A 112 9.08 -1.18 7.49
CA ILE A 112 9.69 -1.99 8.55
C ILE A 112 11.09 -1.45 8.89
N ASN A 113 11.83 -0.96 7.89
CA ASN A 113 13.19 -0.42 8.00
C ASN A 113 13.19 1.10 7.77
#